data_AF-A0A1J4UAQ5-F1
#
_entry.id   AF-A0A1J4UAQ5-F1
#
_cell.length_a   1.000
_cell.length_b   1.000
_cell.length_c   1.000
_cell.angle_alpha   90.00
_cell.angle_beta   90.00
_cell.angle_gamma   90.00
#
_symmetry.space_group_name_H-M   'P 1'
#
loop_
_entity.id
_entity.type
_entity.pdbx_description
1 polymer ?
#
loop_
_entity_poly.entity_id
_entity_poly.type
_entity_poly.pdbx_seq_one_letter_code
_entity_poly.pdbx_strand_id
1 'polypeptide(L)'
;MQKNHLRIFFILSGFLFLFDQLLKYFAYHNQNFHFYIIKPWLGWEYFANSGIAFGLPVPQIIIFVLTPLILLALGIWWSKNKHKNNYFCLGISLIFAGAISNLIDRVIFSITIDYFRVFTSVMNLADIIIVIGVVLLLYKNKK
;
A
#
# COMPACT_ATOMS: atom_id res chain seq x y z
N MET A 1 15.40 -19.63 -7.45
CA MET A 1 14.54 -18.69 -8.21
C MET A 1 15.39 -18.07 -9.31
N GLN A 2 14.89 -17.98 -10.54
CA GLN A 2 15.66 -17.32 -11.62
C GLN A 2 15.72 -15.81 -11.36
N LYS A 3 16.89 -15.19 -11.53
CA LYS A 3 17.13 -13.75 -11.26
C LYS A 3 16.15 -12.83 -12.02
N ASN A 4 15.63 -13.28 -13.17
CA ASN A 4 14.74 -12.50 -14.02
C ASN A 4 13.37 -12.22 -13.36
N HIS A 5 12.79 -13.19 -12.65
CA HIS A 5 11.51 -12.99 -11.97
C HIS A 5 11.60 -11.94 -10.86
N LEU A 6 12.71 -11.91 -10.13
CA LEU A 6 12.92 -10.93 -9.08
C LEU A 6 12.94 -9.50 -9.64
N ARG A 7 13.63 -9.29 -10.76
CA ARG A 7 13.67 -7.98 -11.45
C ARG A 7 12.26 -7.55 -11.87
N ILE A 8 11.48 -8.47 -12.44
CA ILE A 8 10.09 -8.19 -12.85
C ILE A 8 9.25 -7.76 -11.65
N PHE A 9 9.35 -8.45 -10.51
CA PHE A 9 8.58 -8.09 -9.30
C PHE A 9 8.96 -6.72 -8.76
N PHE A 10 10.24 -6.35 -8.76
CA PHE A 10 10.66 -5.01 -8.35
C PHE A 10 10.18 -3.92 -9.32
N ILE A 11 10.25 -4.17 -10.63
CA ILE A 11 9.74 -3.23 -11.64
C ILE A 11 8.23 -3.03 -11.47
N LEU A 12 7.48 -4.13 -11.31
CA LEU A 12 6.03 -4.07 -11.10
C LEU A 12 5.67 -3.31 -9.82
N SER A 13 6.30 -3.64 -8.69
CA SER A 13 6.03 -2.98 -7.41
C SER A 13 6.45 -1.50 -7.44
N GLY A 14 7.56 -1.17 -8.10
CA GLY A 14 7.99 0.21 -8.31
C GLY A 14 7.03 1.01 -9.19
N PHE A 15 6.51 0.39 -10.26
CA PHE A 15 5.46 1.00 -11.10
C PHE A 15 4.19 1.27 -10.29
N LEU A 16 3.71 0.30 -9.51
CA LEU A 16 2.52 0.45 -8.67
C LEU A 16 2.69 1.54 -7.61
N PHE A 17 3.89 1.64 -7.01
CA PHE A 17 4.25 2.74 -6.11
C PHE A 17 4.16 4.10 -6.79
N LEU A 18 4.78 4.26 -7.96
CA LEU A 18 4.76 5.53 -8.71
C LEU A 18 3.35 5.90 -9.16
N PHE A 19 2.58 4.90 -9.58
CA PHE A 19 1.20 5.10 -9.99
C PHE A 19 0.31 5.53 -8.83
N ASP A 20 0.46 4.92 -7.64
CA ASP A 20 -0.25 5.37 -6.44
C ASP A 20 0.11 6.82 -6.07
N GLN A 21 1.40 7.19 -6.10
CA GLN A 21 1.83 8.57 -5.84
C GLN A 21 1.26 9.57 -6.84
N LEU A 22 1.13 9.19 -8.12
CA LEU A 22 0.48 10.02 -9.14
C LEU A 22 -1.02 10.21 -8.86
N LEU A 23 -1.72 9.13 -8.48
CA LEU A 23 -3.14 9.19 -8.12
C LEU A 23 -3.38 10.04 -6.87
N LYS A 24 -2.52 9.92 -5.87
CA LYS A 24 -2.54 10.77 -4.65
C LYS A 24 -2.28 12.23 -4.96
N TYR A 25 -1.29 12.51 -5.81
CA TYR A 25 -1.03 13.86 -6.29
C TYR A 25 -2.28 14.46 -6.95
N PHE A 26 -2.92 13.71 -7.85
CA PHE A 26 -4.15 14.15 -8.49
C PHE A 26 -5.28 14.38 -7.48
N ALA A 27 -5.52 13.44 -6.56
CA ALA A 27 -6.55 13.57 -5.52
C ALA A 27 -6.33 14.80 -4.63
N TYR A 28 -5.10 15.00 -4.16
CA TYR A 28 -4.74 16.08 -3.25
C TYR A 28 -4.89 17.47 -3.88
N HIS A 29 -4.60 17.62 -5.17
CA HIS A 29 -4.74 18.89 -5.88
C HIS A 29 -6.17 19.14 -6.38
N ASN A 30 -7.04 18.12 -6.39
CA ASN A 30 -8.41 18.21 -6.87
C ASN A 30 -9.40 17.75 -5.79
N GLN A 31 -9.31 18.31 -4.57
CA GLN A 31 -10.09 17.83 -3.41
C GLN A 31 -11.62 17.90 -3.62
N ASN A 32 -12.10 18.85 -4.43
CA ASN A 32 -13.51 19.02 -4.74
C ASN A 32 -14.00 18.07 -5.86
N PHE A 33 -13.09 17.42 -6.59
CA PHE A 33 -13.44 16.49 -7.65
C PHE A 33 -13.94 15.17 -7.07
N HIS A 34 -15.16 14.80 -7.45
CA HIS A 34 -15.79 13.55 -7.06
C HIS A 34 -16.53 12.96 -8.26
N PHE A 35 -16.40 11.66 -8.45
CA PHE A 35 -17.04 10.91 -9.52
C PHE A 35 -17.48 9.55 -9.00
N TYR A 36 -18.78 9.26 -9.01
CA TYR A 36 -19.30 7.97 -8.58
C TYR A 36 -19.77 7.15 -9.76
N ILE A 37 -19.25 5.92 -9.84
CA ILE A 37 -19.76 4.89 -10.75
C ILE A 37 -21.09 4.36 -10.21
N ILE A 38 -21.15 4.11 -8.89
CA ILE A 38 -22.36 3.70 -8.18
C ILE A 38 -22.47 4.59 -6.94
N LYS A 39 -23.42 5.53 -6.92
CA LYS A 39 -23.55 6.46 -5.78
C LYS A 39 -24.28 5.79 -4.60
N PRO A 40 -23.80 5.92 -3.34
CA PRO A 40 -22.52 6.47 -2.90
C PRO A 40 -21.40 5.42 -2.83
N TRP A 41 -21.62 4.17 -3.23
CA TRP A 41 -20.78 3.02 -2.89
C TRP A 41 -19.45 2.87 -3.64
N LEU A 42 -19.32 3.37 -4.86
CA LEU A 42 -18.14 3.13 -5.69
C LEU A 42 -17.79 4.36 -6.51
N GLY A 43 -16.57 4.86 -6.35
CA GLY A 43 -16.15 6.06 -7.07
C GLY A 43 -14.79 6.61 -6.67
N TRP A 44 -14.54 7.82 -7.14
CA TRP A 44 -13.40 8.65 -6.82
C TRP A 44 -13.85 9.81 -5.92
N GLU A 45 -13.17 10.00 -4.80
CA GLU A 45 -13.33 11.17 -3.94
C GLU A 45 -12.08 11.33 -3.06
N TYR A 46 -11.63 12.56 -2.84
CA TYR A 46 -10.52 12.81 -1.93
C TYR A 46 -10.94 12.59 -0.47
N PHE A 47 -10.13 11.83 0.28
CA PHE A 47 -10.28 11.64 1.71
C PHE A 47 -8.93 11.78 2.42
N ALA A 48 -8.85 12.74 3.35
CA ALA A 48 -7.67 12.96 4.18
C ALA A 48 -7.70 12.03 5.40
N ASN A 49 -7.02 10.89 5.29
CA ASN A 49 -7.04 9.88 6.34
C ASN A 49 -5.97 10.15 7.41
N SER A 50 -6.40 10.63 8.57
CA SER A 50 -5.53 10.88 9.72
C SER A 50 -5.20 9.64 10.55
N GLY A 51 -5.89 8.51 10.31
CA GLY A 51 -5.74 7.25 11.02
C GLY A 51 -5.08 6.14 10.20
N ILE A 52 -5.48 4.91 10.49
CA ILE A 52 -5.18 3.73 9.67
C ILE A 52 -6.41 3.36 8.81
N ALA A 53 -6.28 2.33 7.97
CA ALA A 53 -7.39 1.81 7.17
C ALA A 53 -8.69 1.66 8.00
N PHE A 54 -9.83 1.91 7.35
CA PHE A 54 -11.18 1.93 7.96
C PHE A 54 -11.43 3.06 8.98
N GLY A 55 -10.59 4.10 9.03
CA GLY A 55 -10.81 5.27 9.89
C GLY A 55 -10.65 4.97 11.38
N LEU A 56 -9.96 3.87 11.73
CA LEU A 56 -9.68 3.56 13.13
C LEU A 56 -8.79 4.67 13.73
N PRO A 57 -9.20 5.29 14.84
CA PRO A 57 -8.46 6.37 15.46
C PRO A 57 -7.20 5.79 16.12
N VAL A 58 -6.07 5.89 15.41
CA VAL A 58 -4.76 5.55 15.93
C VAL A 58 -3.93 6.82 15.98
N PRO A 59 -3.32 7.16 17.13
CA PRO A 59 -2.41 8.30 17.23
C PRO A 59 -1.36 8.26 16.12
N GLN A 60 -1.19 9.37 15.40
CA GLN A 60 -0.30 9.44 14.24
C GLN A 60 1.14 9.01 14.57
N ILE A 61 1.61 9.32 15.78
CA ILE A 61 2.93 8.92 16.28
C ILE A 61 3.11 7.39 16.27
N ILE A 62 2.06 6.63 16.61
CA ILE A 62 2.11 5.17 16.62
C ILE A 62 2.28 4.67 15.18
N ILE A 63 1.53 5.22 14.23
CA ILE A 63 1.61 4.81 12.82
C ILE A 63 2.98 5.16 12.23
N PHE A 64 3.49 6.35 12.55
CA PHE A 64 4.78 6.86 12.10
C PHE A 64 5.96 6.03 12.61
N VAL A 65 5.85 5.45 13.81
CA VAL A 65 6.87 4.57 14.40
C VAL A 65 6.71 3.12 13.95
N LEU A 66 5.48 2.60 13.91
CA LEU A 66 5.24 1.20 13.56
C LEU A 66 5.51 0.92 12.09
N THR A 67 5.21 1.84 11.17
CA THR A 67 5.39 1.58 9.73
C THR A 67 6.86 1.32 9.38
N PRO A 68 7.84 2.17 9.78
CA PRO A 68 9.26 1.87 9.57
C PRO A 68 9.73 0.59 10.29
N LEU A 69 9.23 0.30 11.50
CA LEU A 69 9.57 -0.93 12.22
C LEU A 69 9.10 -2.18 11.48
N ILE A 70 7.88 -2.17 10.94
CA ILE A 70 7.35 -3.27 10.13
C ILE A 70 8.16 -3.43 8.85
N LEU A 71 8.48 -2.33 8.15
CA LEU A 71 9.35 -2.36 6.97
C LEU A 71 10.73 -2.95 7.29
N LEU A 72 11.34 -2.55 8.42
CA LEU A 72 12.62 -3.10 8.87
C LEU A 72 12.51 -4.60 9.16
N ALA A 73 11.45 -5.03 9.87
CA ALA A 73 11.20 -6.44 10.16
C ALA A 73 11.03 -7.28 8.88
N LEU A 74 10.28 -6.77 7.90
CA LEU A 74 10.12 -7.41 6.59
C LEU A 74 11.44 -7.49 5.81
N GLY A 75 12.28 -6.44 5.88
CA GLY A 75 13.61 -6.42 5.29
C GLY A 75 14.56 -7.45 5.91
N ILE A 76 14.53 -7.57 7.25
CA ILE A 76 15.27 -8.61 7.98
C ILE A 76 14.76 -10.00 7.60
N TRP A 77 13.44 -10.19 7.54
CA TRP A 77 12.85 -11.47 7.16
C TRP A 77 13.21 -11.86 5.73
N TRP A 78 13.18 -10.91 4.79
CA TRP A 78 13.71 -11.11 3.45
C TRP A 78 15.17 -11.54 3.46
N SER A 79 16.03 -10.85 4.20
CA SER A 79 17.46 -11.18 4.26
C SER A 79 17.71 -12.59 4.80
N LYS A 80 17.02 -12.96 5.89
CA LYS A 80 17.19 -14.26 6.57
C LYS A 80 16.53 -15.43 5.85
N ASN A 81 15.46 -15.21 5.08
CA ASN A 81 14.75 -16.30 4.42
C ASN A 81 15.58 -16.88 3.25
N LYS A 82 16.05 -18.12 3.42
CA LYS A 82 16.82 -18.86 2.41
C LYS A 82 15.94 -19.47 1.32
N HIS A 83 14.65 -19.68 1.57
CA HIS A 83 13.72 -20.33 0.64
C HIS A 83 12.71 -19.31 0.08
N LYS A 84 13.22 -18.43 -0.78
CA LYS A 84 12.42 -17.42 -1.48
C LYS A 84 11.73 -18.02 -2.69
N ASN A 85 10.42 -18.23 -2.59
CA ASN A 85 9.57 -18.56 -3.74
C ASN A 85 9.00 -17.27 -4.38
N ASN A 86 8.33 -17.41 -5.52
CA ASN A 86 7.81 -16.25 -6.26
C ASN A 86 6.75 -15.48 -5.45
N TYR A 87 5.85 -16.18 -4.74
CA TYR A 87 4.82 -15.57 -3.90
C TYR A 87 5.40 -14.73 -2.77
N PHE A 88 6.43 -15.25 -2.10
CA PHE A 88 7.18 -14.53 -1.08
C PHE A 88 7.84 -13.28 -1.65
N CYS A 89 8.52 -13.41 -2.79
CA CYS A 89 9.22 -12.28 -3.38
C CYS A 89 8.29 -11.17 -3.84
N LEU A 90 7.23 -11.54 -4.56
CA LEU A 90 6.22 -10.59 -5.01
C LEU A 90 5.49 -9.97 -3.80
N GLY A 91 5.07 -10.79 -2.84
CA GLY A 91 4.34 -10.34 -1.66
C GLY A 91 5.11 -9.31 -0.83
N ILE A 92 6.38 -9.59 -0.50
CA ILE A 92 7.21 -8.60 0.21
C ILE A 92 7.40 -7.33 -0.65
N SER A 93 7.66 -7.45 -1.95
CA SER A 93 7.88 -6.28 -2.80
C SER A 93 6.65 -5.36 -2.88
N LEU A 94 5.43 -5.93 -2.92
CA LEU A 94 4.17 -5.19 -2.94
C LEU A 94 3.92 -4.49 -1.60
N ILE A 95 4.14 -5.19 -0.47
CA ILE A 95 3.99 -4.60 0.86
C ILE A 95 4.96 -3.43 1.05
N PHE A 96 6.23 -3.60 0.65
CA PHE A 96 7.21 -2.52 0.70
C PHE A 96 6.78 -1.31 -0.13
N ALA A 97 6.37 -1.53 -1.38
CA ALA A 97 5.92 -0.47 -2.26
C ALA A 97 4.74 0.31 -1.68
N GLY A 98 3.69 -0.38 -1.22
CA GLY A 98 2.52 0.29 -0.64
C GLY A 98 2.82 0.98 0.68
N ALA A 99 3.55 0.32 1.59
CA ALA A 99 3.88 0.89 2.89
C ALA A 99 4.81 2.11 2.78
N ILE A 100 5.76 2.11 1.83
CA ILE A 100 6.58 3.29 1.53
C ILE A 100 5.71 4.42 0.97
N SER A 101 4.80 4.14 0.04
CA SER A 101 3.89 5.16 -0.49
C SER A 101 3.08 5.84 0.62
N ASN A 102 2.46 5.05 1.49
CA ASN A 102 1.68 5.58 2.61
C ASN A 102 2.54 6.25 3.70
N LEU A 103 3.83 5.90 3.80
CA LEU A 103 4.77 6.56 4.71
C LEU A 103 5.18 7.93 4.17
N ILE A 104 5.41 8.07 2.86
CA ILE A 104 5.73 9.35 2.22
C ILE A 104 4.63 10.36 2.51
N ASP A 105 3.37 10.00 2.30
CA ASP A 105 2.25 10.90 2.59
C ASP A 105 2.26 11.37 4.05
N ARG A 106 2.51 10.44 4.98
CA ARG A 106 2.53 10.76 6.41
C ARG A 106 3.69 11.65 6.80
N VAL A 107 4.85 11.49 6.16
CA VAL A 107 6.03 12.35 6.38
C VAL A 107 5.79 13.76 5.84
N ILE A 108 5.13 13.89 4.68
CA ILE A 108 4.97 15.18 4.01
C ILE A 108 3.72 15.94 4.50
N PHE A 109 2.60 15.23 4.67
CA PHE A 109 1.27 15.82 4.91
C PHE A 109 0.68 15.46 6.28
N SER A 110 1.34 14.62 7.07
CA SER A 110 0.80 14.08 8.33
C SER A 110 -0.53 13.32 8.18
N ILE A 111 -0.88 12.89 6.97
CA ILE A 111 -2.08 12.09 6.66
C ILE A 111 -1.73 11.04 5.60
N THR A 112 -2.63 10.10 5.34
CA THR A 112 -2.62 9.29 4.12
C THR A 112 -3.67 9.84 3.16
N ILE A 113 -3.31 9.98 1.89
CA ILE A 113 -4.24 10.48 0.87
C ILE A 113 -5.00 9.27 0.29
N ASP A 114 -6.29 9.20 0.57
CA ASP A 114 -7.19 8.18 0.03
C ASP A 114 -8.06 8.81 -1.07
N TYR A 115 -8.39 8.02 -2.09
CA TYR A 115 -9.06 8.54 -3.29
C TYR A 115 -10.08 7.61 -3.94
N PHE A 116 -10.08 6.32 -3.58
CA PHE A 116 -10.94 5.31 -4.16
C PHE A 116 -11.98 4.86 -3.14
N ARG A 117 -13.25 5.24 -3.35
CA ARG A 117 -14.36 4.84 -2.49
C ARG A 117 -14.84 3.43 -2.85
N VAL A 118 -14.91 2.57 -1.84
CA VAL A 118 -15.53 1.25 -1.89
C VAL A 118 -16.40 1.05 -0.65
N PHE A 119 -17.71 0.94 -0.87
CA PHE A 119 -18.75 0.96 0.14
C PHE A 119 -18.60 2.16 1.09
N THR A 120 -18.40 1.89 2.37
CA THR A 120 -18.30 2.89 3.44
C THR A 120 -16.89 3.45 3.59
N SER A 121 -15.89 2.86 2.93
CA SER A 121 -14.47 3.21 3.11
C SER A 121 -13.90 3.87 1.87
N VAL A 122 -12.92 4.75 2.08
CA VAL A 122 -12.07 5.29 1.03
C VAL A 122 -10.67 4.73 1.28
N MET A 123 -10.00 4.31 0.22
CA MET A 123 -8.66 3.76 0.27
C MET A 123 -7.83 4.25 -0.91
N ASN A 124 -6.55 3.91 -0.91
CA ASN A 124 -5.65 4.15 -2.02
C ASN A 124 -5.15 2.81 -2.62
N LEU A 125 -4.42 2.89 -3.73
CA LEU A 125 -3.83 1.72 -4.37
C LEU A 125 -2.77 1.07 -3.49
N ALA A 126 -2.02 1.85 -2.68
CA ALA A 126 -1.06 1.32 -1.73
C ALA A 126 -1.71 0.33 -0.72
N ASP A 127 -2.91 0.61 -0.22
CA ASP A 127 -3.65 -0.29 0.68
C ASP A 127 -4.01 -1.60 -0.03
N ILE A 128 -4.49 -1.51 -1.28
CA ILE A 128 -4.86 -2.68 -2.09
C ILE A 128 -3.64 -3.59 -2.31
N ILE A 129 -2.50 -3.02 -2.72
CA ILE A 129 -1.31 -3.83 -2.99
C ILE A 129 -0.66 -4.38 -1.72
N ILE A 130 -0.79 -3.71 -0.57
CA ILE A 130 -0.39 -4.27 0.74
C ILE A 130 -1.25 -5.51 1.03
N VAL A 131 -2.57 -5.42 0.91
CA VAL A 131 -3.48 -6.55 1.16
C VAL A 131 -3.17 -7.73 0.25
N ILE A 132 -2.98 -7.48 -1.06
CA ILE A 132 -2.57 -8.51 -2.02
C ILE A 132 -1.23 -9.12 -1.58
N GLY A 133 -0.25 -8.31 -1.19
CA GLY A 133 1.04 -8.78 -0.75
C GLY A 133 0.95 -9.68 0.50
N VAL A 134 0.12 -9.31 1.48
CA VAL A 134 -0.15 -10.12 2.68
C VAL A 134 -0.78 -11.46 2.29
N VAL A 135 -1.78 -11.45 1.41
CA VAL A 135 -2.42 -12.68 0.90
C VAL A 135 -1.40 -13.60 0.22
N LEU A 136 -0.49 -13.04 -0.59
CA LEU A 136 0.57 -13.82 -1.26
C LEU A 136 1.55 -14.44 -0.26
N LEU A 137 1.86 -13.76 0.85
CA LEU A 137 2.71 -14.32 1.90
C LEU A 137 2.04 -15.42 2.70
N LEU A 138 0.74 -15.29 2.94
CA LEU A 138 -0.07 -16.29 3.63
C LEU A 138 -0.43 -17.47 2.72
N TYR A 139 -0.35 -17.30 1.40
CA TYR A 139 -0.61 -18.35 0.44
C TYR A 139 0.40 -19.49 0.60
N LYS A 140 -0.02 -20.51 1.33
CA LYS A 140 0.75 -21.73 1.51
C LYS A 140 0.56 -22.59 0.28
N ASN A 141 1.56 -22.60 -0.59
CA ASN A 141 1.62 -23.60 -1.64
C ASN A 141 1.88 -24.96 -0.95
N LYS A 142 0.84 -25.78 -0.79
CA LYS A 142 1.00 -27.20 -0.42
C LYS A 142 1.75 -27.85 -1.58
N LYS A 143 3.07 -27.88 -1.49
CA LYS A 143 3.86 -28.88 -2.20
C LYS A 143 3.89 -30.13 -1.35
#